data_AF-A0A2K8PQ11-F1
#
_entry.id   AF-A0A2K8PQ11-F1
#
_cell.length_a   1.000
_cell.length_b   1.000
_cell.length_c   1.000
_cell.angle_alpha   90.00
_cell.angle_beta   90.00
_cell.angle_gamma   90.00
#
_symmetry.space_group_name_H-M   'P 1'
#
loop_
_entity.id
_entity.type
_entity.pdbx_description
1 polymer ?
#
loop_
_entity_poly.entity_id
_entity_poly.type
_entity_poly.pdbx_seq_one_letter_code
_entity_poly.pdbx_strand_id
1 'polypeptide(L)' 'MHQVSGEPERFVLIERWSSQEALAAHDATPHMIEADAASPAFRAGPAQVLRLAAEPLA' A
#
# COMPACT_ATOMS: atom_id res chain seq x y z
N MET A 1 -5.12 -0.16 -7.73
CA MET A 1 -6.00 -0.07 -6.56
C MET A 1 -7.30 -0.80 -6.88
N HIS A 2 -7.76 -1.65 -5.99
CA HIS A 2 -8.95 -2.50 -6.17
C HIS A 2 -9.96 -2.18 -5.08
N GLN A 3 -11.20 -1.86 -5.44
CA GLN A 3 -12.27 -1.65 -4.46
C GLN A 3 -12.69 -2.99 -3.84
N VAL A 4 -12.99 -2.99 -2.53
CA VAL A 4 -13.50 -4.18 -1.84
C VAL A 4 -14.99 -4.36 -2.17
N SER A 5 -15.38 -5.57 -2.59
CA SER A 5 -16.77 -5.88 -2.93
C SER A 5 -17.70 -5.67 -1.74
N GLY A 6 -18.74 -4.85 -1.92
CA GLY A 6 -19.70 -4.51 -0.87
C GLY A 6 -19.24 -3.41 0.11
N GLU A 7 -18.00 -2.93 0.00
CA GLU A 7 -17.45 -1.89 0.87
C GLU A 7 -16.91 -0.72 0.02
N PRO A 8 -17.77 0.23 -0.40
CA PRO A 8 -17.42 1.16 -1.48
C PRO A 8 -16.29 2.13 -1.17
N GLU A 9 -16.02 2.38 0.11
CA GLU A 9 -14.97 3.29 0.61
C GLU A 9 -13.66 2.55 0.95
N ARG A 10 -13.61 1.22 0.72
CA ARG A 10 -12.44 0.40 1.00
C ARG A 10 -11.74 -0.02 -0.26
N PHE A 11 -10.42 0.15 -0.23
CA PHE A 11 -9.55 -0.14 -1.36
C PHE A 11 -8.32 -0.93 -0.92
N VAL A 12 -7.89 -1.83 -1.78
CA VAL A 12 -6.66 -2.63 -1.65
C VAL A 12 -5.65 -2.18 -2.70
N LEU A 13 -4.45 -1.85 -2.26
CA LEU A 13 -3.28 -1.68 -3.11
C LEU A 13 -2.40 -2.92 -2.95
N ILE A 14 -2.11 -3.61 -4.05
CA ILE A 14 -1.22 -4.76 -4.06
C ILE A 14 0.06 -4.34 -4.74
N GLU A 15 1.16 -4.47 -4.02
CA GLU A 15 2.49 -4.10 -4.50
C GLU A 15 3.40 -5.31 -4.44
N ARG A 16 4.30 -5.41 -5.42
CA ARG A 16 5.34 -6.43 -5.44
C ARG A 16 6.69 -5.73 -5.46
N TRP A 17 7.51 -6.07 -4.48
CA TRP A 17 8.83 -5.50 -4.32
C TRP A 17 9.89 -6.57 -4.57
N SER A 18 11.02 -6.17 -5.16
CA SER A 18 12.17 -7.08 -5.37
C SER A 18 12.88 -7.41 -4.06
N SER A 19 12.82 -6.51 -3.08
CA SER A 19 13.35 -6.69 -1.73
C SER A 19 12.73 -5.71 -0.74
N GLN A 20 13.03 -5.86 0.54
CA GLN A 20 12.59 -4.93 1.59
C GLN A 20 13.28 -3.57 1.46
N GLU A 21 14.52 -3.53 0.98
CA GLU A 21 15.28 -2.30 0.73
C GLU A 21 14.68 -1.49 -0.41
N ALA A 22 14.16 -2.17 -1.45
CA ALA A 22 13.47 -1.49 -2.55
C ALA A 22 12.18 -0.81 -2.07
N LEU A 23 11.40 -1.47 -1.19
CA LEU A 23 10.24 -0.87 -0.54
C LEU A 23 10.65 0.33 0.34
N ALA A 24 11.70 0.19 1.16
CA ALA A 24 12.18 1.28 2.00
C ALA A 24 12.69 2.48 1.18
N ALA A 25 13.36 2.23 0.05
CA ALA A 25 13.81 3.28 -0.86
C ALA A 25 12.63 3.98 -1.56
N HIS A 26 11.59 3.24 -1.91
CA HIS A 26 10.34 3.79 -2.44
C HIS A 26 9.66 4.72 -1.43
N ASP A 27 9.53 4.30 -0.16
CA ASP A 27 8.90 5.11 0.88
C ASP A 27 9.61 6.45 1.12
N ALA A 28 10.92 6.53 0.82
CA ALA A 28 11.70 7.75 0.93
C ALA A 28 11.60 8.69 -0.28
N THR A 29 10.87 8.33 -1.33
CA THR A 29 10.74 9.16 -2.53
C THR A 29 9.83 10.38 -2.30
N PRO A 30 10.05 11.51 -3.01
CA PRO A 30 9.24 12.72 -2.81
C PRO A 30 7.73 12.50 -2.97
N HIS A 31 7.32 11.69 -3.95
CA HIS A 31 5.89 11.44 -4.19
C HIS A 31 5.24 10.61 -3.08
N MET A 32 5.98 9.72 -2.40
CA MET A 32 5.45 8.99 -1.25
C MET A 32 5.30 9.90 -0.03
N ILE A 33 6.27 10.77 0.21
CA ILE A 33 6.19 11.79 1.27
C ILE A 33 5.01 12.74 1.03
N GLU A 34 4.83 13.21 -0.19
CA GLU A 34 3.70 14.07 -0.58
C GLU A 34 2.36 13.32 -0.46
N ALA A 35 2.30 12.06 -0.90
CA ALA A 35 1.10 11.23 -0.79
C ALA A 35 0.72 10.96 0.67
N ASP A 36 1.69 10.66 1.53
CA ASP A 36 1.48 10.46 2.96
C ASP A 36 0.92 11.73 3.63
N ALA A 37 1.48 12.89 3.29
CA ALA A 37 0.99 14.18 3.77
C ALA A 37 -0.45 14.50 3.31
N ALA A 38 -0.82 14.10 2.09
CA ALA A 38 -2.15 14.31 1.54
C ALA A 38 -3.19 13.28 2.01
N SER A 39 -2.74 12.07 2.41
CA SER A 39 -3.61 10.95 2.73
C SER A 39 -4.67 11.20 3.83
N PRO A 40 -4.44 12.03 4.87
CA PRO A 40 -5.45 12.33 5.88
C PRO A 40 -6.68 13.09 5.34
N ALA A 41 -6.59 13.73 4.17
CA ALA A 41 -7.72 14.45 3.58
C ALA A 41 -8.84 13.52 3.08
N PHE A 42 -8.56 12.23 2.90
CA PHE A 42 -9.53 11.27 2.35
C PHE A 42 -9.49 9.88 3.00
N ARG A 43 -8.48 9.55 3.82
CA ARG A 43 -8.47 8.28 4.58
C ARG A 43 -9.15 8.48 5.92
N ALA A 44 -10.08 7.58 6.26
CA ALA A 44 -10.69 7.53 7.59
C ALA A 44 -9.69 7.20 8.73
N GLY A 45 -8.50 6.68 8.39
CA GLY A 45 -7.42 6.36 9.30
C GLY A 45 -6.21 5.75 8.58
N PRO A 46 -5.19 5.30 9.32
CA PRO A 46 -4.03 4.61 8.73
C PRO A 46 -4.45 3.37 7.94
N ALA A 47 -3.72 3.07 6.86
CA ALA A 47 -3.95 1.84 6.11
C ALA A 47 -3.53 0.62 6.94
N GLN A 48 -4.28 -0.47 6.82
CA GLN A 48 -3.82 -1.77 7.29
C GLN A 48 -2.80 -2.32 6.29
N VAL A 49 -1.62 -2.70 6.78
CA VAL A 49 -0.54 -3.25 5.95
C VAL A 49 -0.38 -4.75 6.22
N LEU A 50 -0.46 -5.56 5.17
CA LEU A 50 -0.22 -7.00 5.21
C LEU A 50 1.02 -7.32 4.39
N ARG A 51 1.98 -8.04 4.98
CA ARG A 51 3.16 -8.55 4.25
C ARG A 51 2.86 -9.97 3.77
N LEU A 52 2.93 -10.16 2.46
CA LEU A 52 2.69 -11.45 1.81
C LEU A 52 4.03 -12.12 1.51
N ALA A 53 4.21 -13.36 1.97
CA ALA A 53 5.27 -14.23 1.48
C ALA A 53 4.73 -15.02 0.28
N ALA A 54 5.50 -15.07 -0.81
CA ALA A 54 5.14 -15.91 -1.95
C ALA A 54 5.38 -17.37 -1.55
N GLU A 55 4.30 -18.13 -1.40
CA GLU A 55 4.40 -19.59 -1.38
C GLU A 55 4.71 -20.09 -2.80
N PRO A 56 5.61 -21.07 -2.95
CA PRO A 56 5.81 -21.74 -4.23
C PRO A 56 4.47 -22.31 -4.71
N LEU A 57 4.11 -22.03 -5.96
CA LEU A 57 3.01 -22.73 -6.59
C LEU A 57 3.45 -24.18 -6.80
N ALA A 58 2.67 -25.12 -6.26
CA ALA A 58 2.84 -26.56 -6.47
C ALA A 58 2.55 -26.98 -7.91
#